data_AF-A0A5B7V535-F1
#
_entry.id   AF-A0A5B7V535-F1
#
_cell.length_a   1.000
_cell.length_b   1.000
_cell.length_c   1.000
_cell.angle_alpha   90.00
_cell.angle_beta   90.00
_cell.angle_gamma   90.00
#
_symmetry.space_group_name_H-M   'P 1'
#
loop_
_entity.id
_entity.type
_entity.pdbx_description
1 polymer ?
#
loop_
_entity_poly.entity_id
_entity_poly.type
_entity_poly.pdbx_seq_one_letter_code
_entity_poly.pdbx_strand_id
1 'polypeptide(L)'
;MFRFVRTTTLDALRSDAATARAEAERHCAAAEAVAREHHAEADKLRGALAGAEGELVALRAQTHLDAEDRVALRMLLRSARRQSSLPDRVFVLFQRGALHSIHTTLDGAEAAAEAEGATPSGWTSLTAGAALPPASEVAWRVQPLPLSTA
;
A
#
# COMPACT_ATOMS: atom_id res chain seq x y z
N MET A 1 -25.90 -51.27 -71.55
CA MET A 1 -25.57 -52.52 -70.80
C MET A 1 -26.42 -52.53 -69.55
N PHE A 2 -27.45 -53.39 -69.48
CA PHE A 2 -28.35 -53.47 -68.33
C PHE A 2 -27.82 -54.49 -67.33
N ARG A 3 -27.72 -54.11 -66.05
CA ARG A 3 -27.32 -55.00 -64.95
C ARG A 3 -28.57 -55.39 -64.17
N PHE A 4 -28.96 -56.66 -64.25
CA PHE A 4 -30.09 -57.18 -63.48
C PHE A 4 -29.62 -57.51 -62.07
N VAL A 5 -30.12 -56.75 -61.10
CA VAL A 5 -29.90 -57.02 -59.67
C VAL A 5 -31.05 -57.87 -59.16
N ARG A 6 -30.74 -58.97 -58.46
CA ARG A 6 -31.76 -59.81 -57.83
C ARG A 6 -32.45 -59.00 -56.74
N THR A 7 -33.77 -59.16 -56.59
CA THR A 7 -34.59 -58.45 -55.61
C THR A 7 -34.05 -58.58 -54.18
N THR A 8 -33.55 -59.77 -53.83
CA THR A 8 -32.91 -60.04 -52.52
C THR A 8 -31.68 -59.18 -52.25
N THR A 9 -30.86 -58.90 -53.27
CA THR A 9 -29.67 -58.02 -53.15
C THR A 9 -30.10 -56.57 -52.97
N LEU A 10 -31.16 -56.13 -53.66
CA LEU A 10 -31.68 -54.78 -53.50
C LEU A 10 -32.27 -54.55 -52.11
N ASP A 11 -32.99 -55.54 -51.58
CA ASP A 11 -33.58 -55.46 -50.23
C ASP A 11 -32.51 -55.48 -49.13
N ALA A 12 -31.46 -56.29 -49.29
CA ALA A 12 -30.31 -56.27 -48.39
C ALA A 12 -29.63 -54.89 -48.36
N LEU A 13 -29.35 -54.30 -49.53
CA LEU A 13 -28.75 -52.96 -49.62
C LEU A 13 -29.63 -51.86 -49.01
N ARG A 14 -30.96 -51.98 -49.14
CA ARG A 14 -31.91 -51.05 -48.49
C ARG A 14 -31.88 -51.19 -46.98
N SER A 15 -31.82 -52.41 -46.47
CA SER A 15 -31.69 -52.68 -45.04
C SER A 15 -30.37 -52.11 -44.50
N ASP A 16 -29.25 -52.36 -45.18
CA ASP A 16 -27.94 -51.84 -44.78
C ASP A 16 -27.92 -50.31 -44.79
N ALA A 17 -28.50 -49.68 -45.82
CA ALA A 17 -28.62 -48.22 -45.88
C ALA A 17 -29.50 -47.66 -44.75
N ALA A 18 -30.58 -48.35 -44.37
CA ALA A 18 -31.42 -47.95 -43.24
C ALA A 18 -30.66 -48.06 -41.91
N THR A 19 -29.92 -49.15 -41.70
CA THR A 19 -29.07 -49.35 -40.52
C THR A 19 -27.99 -48.28 -40.43
N ALA A 20 -27.27 -48.03 -41.53
CA ALA A 20 -26.21 -47.02 -41.56
C ALA A 20 -26.74 -45.60 -41.28
N ARG A 21 -27.94 -45.26 -41.78
CA ARG A 21 -28.60 -43.99 -41.45
C ARG A 21 -28.96 -43.89 -39.97
N ALA A 22 -29.54 -44.95 -39.41
CA ALA A 22 -29.88 -44.99 -37.98
C ALA A 22 -28.62 -44.92 -37.08
N GLU A 23 -27.51 -45.50 -37.50
CA GLU A 23 -26.22 -45.35 -36.82
C GLU A 23 -25.67 -43.93 -36.91
N ALA A 24 -25.68 -43.33 -38.10
CA ALA A 24 -25.25 -41.96 -38.30
C ALA A 24 -26.08 -40.97 -37.46
N GLU A 25 -27.41 -41.13 -37.42
CA GLU A 25 -28.30 -40.31 -36.59
C GLU A 25 -27.99 -40.47 -35.10
N ARG A 26 -27.74 -41.70 -34.62
CA ARG A 26 -27.32 -41.95 -33.23
C ARG A 26 -25.99 -41.29 -32.90
N HIS A 27 -25.00 -41.40 -33.79
CA HIS A 27 -23.71 -40.76 -33.59
C HIS A 27 -23.80 -39.23 -33.62
N CYS A 28 -24.60 -38.66 -34.51
CA CYS A 28 -24.84 -37.21 -34.55
C CYS A 28 -25.49 -36.73 -33.25
N ALA A 29 -26.54 -37.42 -32.78
CA ALA A 29 -27.22 -37.07 -31.54
C ALA A 29 -26.29 -37.18 -30.32
N ALA A 30 -25.44 -38.21 -30.28
CA ALA A 30 -24.44 -38.37 -29.21
C ALA A 30 -23.38 -37.26 -29.25
N ALA A 31 -22.88 -36.91 -30.44
CA ALA A 31 -21.91 -35.83 -30.60
C ALA A 31 -22.50 -34.48 -30.19
N GLU A 32 -23.75 -34.19 -30.55
CA GLU A 32 -24.46 -32.98 -30.15
C GLU A 32 -24.71 -32.92 -28.63
N ALA A 33 -24.98 -34.06 -27.98
CA ALA A 33 -25.10 -34.13 -26.53
C ALA A 33 -23.78 -33.78 -25.84
N VAL A 34 -22.68 -34.39 -26.28
CA VAL A 34 -21.33 -34.12 -25.74
C VAL A 34 -20.91 -32.67 -26.00
N ALA A 35 -21.20 -32.12 -27.20
CA ALA A 35 -20.90 -30.73 -27.52
C ALA A 35 -21.66 -29.75 -26.61
N ARG A 36 -22.94 -30.03 -26.32
CA ARG A 36 -23.75 -29.23 -25.38
C ARG A 36 -23.20 -29.29 -23.96
N GLU A 37 -22.80 -30.48 -23.49
CA GLU A 37 -22.21 -30.66 -22.17
C GLU A 37 -20.89 -29.87 -22.04
N HIS A 38 -19.99 -29.98 -23.02
CA HIS A 38 -18.75 -29.22 -23.04
C HIS A 38 -18.98 -27.72 -23.10
N HIS A 39 -20.00 -27.26 -23.83
CA HIS A 39 -20.34 -25.84 -23.87
C HIS A 39 -20.82 -25.34 -22.51
N ALA A 40 -21.72 -26.09 -21.85
CA ALA A 40 -22.20 -25.76 -20.52
C ALA A 40 -21.08 -25.72 -19.49
N GLU A 41 -20.15 -26.68 -19.52
CA GLU A 41 -19.00 -26.69 -18.62
C GLU A 41 -18.04 -25.52 -18.92
N ALA A 42 -17.81 -25.20 -20.19
CA ALA A 42 -16.99 -24.05 -20.56
C ALA A 42 -17.60 -22.73 -20.06
N ASP A 43 -18.91 -22.55 -20.14
CA ASP A 43 -19.58 -21.35 -19.63
C ASP A 43 -19.53 -21.26 -18.11
N LYS A 44 -19.69 -22.39 -17.41
CA LYS A 44 -19.52 -22.47 -15.97
C LYS A 44 -18.10 -22.10 -15.55
N LEU A 45 -17.09 -22.63 -16.22
CA LEU A 45 -15.68 -22.32 -15.94
C LEU A 45 -15.36 -20.85 -16.23
N ARG A 46 -15.91 -20.27 -17.30
CA ARG A 46 -15.77 -18.83 -17.60
C ARG A 46 -16.41 -17.97 -16.51
N GLY A 47 -17.60 -18.34 -16.04
CA GLY A 47 -18.27 -17.65 -14.94
C GLY A 47 -17.47 -17.70 -13.65
N ALA A 48 -16.93 -18.88 -13.31
CA ALA A 48 -16.08 -19.06 -12.14
C ALA A 48 -14.77 -18.25 -12.24
N LEU A 49 -14.14 -18.23 -13.42
CA LEU A 49 -12.93 -17.44 -13.67
C LEU A 49 -13.20 -15.94 -13.52
N ALA A 50 -14.27 -15.43 -14.13
CA ALA A 50 -14.65 -14.03 -14.01
C ALA A 50 -14.95 -13.64 -12.54
N GLY A 51 -15.58 -14.53 -11.78
CA GLY A 51 -15.79 -14.35 -10.34
C GLY A 51 -14.49 -14.25 -9.57
N ALA A 52 -13.58 -15.21 -9.77
CA ALA A 52 -12.27 -15.24 -9.10
C ALA A 52 -11.39 -14.02 -9.47
N GLU A 53 -11.42 -13.58 -10.73
CA GLU A 53 -10.72 -12.37 -11.18
C GLU A 53 -11.29 -11.12 -10.50
N GLY A 54 -12.62 -11.03 -10.38
CA GLY A 54 -13.29 -9.94 -9.66
C GLY A 54 -12.90 -9.88 -8.18
N GLU A 55 -12.91 -11.03 -7.49
CA GLU A 55 -12.48 -11.13 -6.09
C GLU A 55 -11.01 -10.73 -5.91
N LEU A 56 -10.14 -11.16 -6.82
CA LEU A 56 -8.72 -10.84 -6.78
C LEU A 56 -8.46 -9.34 -7.00
N VAL A 57 -9.22 -8.68 -7.87
CA VAL A 57 -9.17 -7.22 -8.04
C VAL A 57 -9.62 -6.51 -6.75
N ALA A 58 -10.74 -6.94 -6.16
CA ALA A 58 -11.25 -6.36 -4.93
C ALA A 58 -10.26 -6.51 -3.76
N LEU A 59 -9.67 -7.70 -3.58
CA LEU A 59 -8.67 -7.96 -2.56
C LEU A 59 -7.41 -7.11 -2.76
N ARG A 60 -6.94 -6.98 -4.01
CA ARG A 60 -5.78 -6.11 -4.31
C ARG A 60 -6.07 -4.66 -3.94
N ALA A 61 -7.25 -4.13 -4.28
CA ALA A 61 -7.65 -2.79 -3.90
C ALA A 61 -7.67 -2.62 -2.36
N GLN A 62 -8.24 -3.58 -1.63
CA GLN A 62 -8.26 -3.55 -0.17
C GLN A 62 -6.85 -3.55 0.42
N THR A 63 -5.95 -4.41 -0.06
CA THR A 63 -4.57 -4.47 0.46
C THR A 63 -3.79 -3.19 0.23
N HIS A 64 -4.10 -2.47 -0.86
CA HIS A 64 -3.50 -1.18 -1.15
C HIS A 64 -3.97 -0.12 -0.14
N LEU A 65 -5.28 -0.02 0.09
CA LEU A 65 -5.85 0.89 1.10
C LEU A 65 -5.31 0.58 2.50
N ASP A 66 -5.27 -0.69 2.90
CA ASP A 66 -4.72 -1.08 4.21
C ASP A 66 -3.23 -0.73 4.36
N ALA A 67 -2.48 -0.67 3.26
CA ALA A 67 -1.09 -0.24 3.28
C ALA A 67 -0.99 1.29 3.46
N GLU A 68 -1.80 2.05 2.75
CA GLU A 68 -1.89 3.52 2.89
C GLU A 68 -2.31 3.92 4.30
N ASP A 69 -3.34 3.29 4.85
CA ASP A 69 -3.84 3.54 6.20
C ASP A 69 -2.78 3.25 7.27
N ARG A 70 -2.01 2.16 7.12
CA ARG A 70 -0.91 1.85 8.03
C ARG A 70 0.20 2.89 7.97
N VAL A 71 0.51 3.43 6.79
CA VAL A 71 1.49 4.51 6.63
C VAL A 71 0.98 5.79 7.29
N ALA A 72 -0.28 6.15 7.03
CA ALA A 72 -0.94 7.32 7.62
C ALA A 72 -0.96 7.23 9.16
N LEU A 73 -1.37 6.08 9.71
CA LEU A 73 -1.39 5.84 11.16
C LEU A 73 0.02 5.97 11.76
N ARG A 74 1.05 5.42 11.12
CA ARG A 74 2.45 5.58 11.58
C ARG A 74 2.91 7.03 11.56
N MET A 75 2.47 7.83 10.58
CA MET A 75 2.76 9.26 10.54
C MET A 75 2.06 10.00 11.68
N LEU A 76 0.76 9.75 11.88
CA LEU A 76 -0.02 10.33 12.97
C LEU A 76 0.57 9.98 14.33
N LEU A 77 0.92 8.72 14.58
CA LEU A 77 1.55 8.30 15.83
C LEU A 77 2.93 8.94 16.04
N ARG A 78 3.73 9.11 14.98
CA ARG A 78 5.01 9.84 15.08
C ARG A 78 4.80 11.31 15.41
N SER A 79 3.79 11.96 14.83
CA SER A 79 3.47 13.35 15.13
C SER A 79 2.91 13.50 16.54
N ALA A 80 2.00 12.62 16.97
CA ALA A 80 1.49 12.60 18.33
C ALA A 80 2.61 12.39 19.35
N ARG A 81 3.56 11.47 19.10
CA ARG A 81 4.74 11.27 19.96
C ARG A 81 5.63 12.50 20.05
N ARG A 82 5.84 13.22 18.94
CA ARG A 82 6.59 14.49 18.92
C ARG A 82 5.88 15.60 19.69
N GLN A 83 4.55 15.62 19.66
CA GLN A 83 3.75 16.58 20.44
C GLN A 83 3.72 16.22 21.93
N SER A 84 3.70 14.92 22.27
CA SER A 84 3.63 14.44 23.65
C SER A 84 4.98 14.34 24.35
N SER A 85 6.10 14.42 23.64
CA SER A 85 7.41 14.54 24.28
C SER A 85 7.49 15.91 24.94
N LEU A 86 7.16 15.96 26.23
CA LEU A 86 7.49 17.09 27.10
C LEU A 86 8.97 17.44 26.90
N PRO A 87 9.32 18.73 26.79
CA PRO A 87 10.70 19.12 26.63
C PRO A 87 11.48 18.72 27.89
N ASP A 88 12.30 17.68 27.79
CA ASP A 88 13.21 17.20 28.85
C ASP A 88 14.33 18.21 29.18
N ARG A 89 14.31 19.36 28.51
CA ARG A 89 15.26 20.45 28.66
C ARG A 89 14.56 21.77 28.37
N VAL A 90 14.92 22.80 29.10
CA VAL A 90 14.59 24.20 28.78
C VAL A 90 15.81 24.88 28.20
N PHE A 91 15.60 25.84 27.32
CA PHE A 91 16.64 26.65 26.72
C PHE A 91 16.67 27.99 27.45
N VAL A 92 17.81 28.27 28.08
CA VAL A 92 17.99 29.47 28.88
C VAL A 92 18.86 30.44 28.12
N LEU A 93 18.33 31.65 27.89
CA LEU A 93 19.04 32.73 27.22
C LEU A 93 19.74 33.59 28.26
N PHE A 94 21.05 33.77 28.09
CA PHE A 94 21.88 34.67 28.87
C PHE A 94 22.34 35.86 28.02
N GLN A 95 22.39 37.03 28.63
CA GLN A 95 22.98 38.24 28.05
C GLN A 95 24.16 38.67 28.93
N ARG A 96 25.38 38.64 28.39
CA ARG A 96 26.63 38.91 29.14
C ARG A 96 26.74 38.15 30.48
N GLY A 97 26.27 36.91 30.50
CA GLY A 97 26.27 36.05 31.69
C GLY A 97 25.10 36.23 32.66
N ALA A 98 24.22 37.22 32.46
CA ALA A 98 22.99 37.36 33.23
C ALA A 98 21.82 36.61 32.58
N LEU A 99 21.00 35.93 33.39
CA LEU A 99 19.79 35.26 32.91
C LEU A 99 18.81 36.30 32.33
N HIS A 100 18.42 36.12 31.06
CA HIS A 100 17.45 36.98 30.39
C HIS A 100 16.05 36.35 30.36
N SER A 101 15.94 35.14 29.79
CA SER A 101 14.65 34.48 29.57
C SER A 101 14.79 32.96 29.43
N ILE A 102 13.70 32.22 29.69
CA ILE A 102 13.64 30.76 29.62
C ILE A 102 12.62 30.38 28.54
N HIS A 103 12.99 29.44 27.68
CA HIS A 103 12.22 29.01 26.52
C HIS A 103 12.09 27.48 26.49
N THR A 104 10.99 26.99 25.93
CA THR A 104 10.77 25.55 25.76
C THR A 104 11.48 24.98 24.53
N THR A 105 11.90 25.83 23.59
CA THR A 105 12.59 25.46 22.34
C THR A 105 13.82 26.33 22.11
N LEU A 106 14.79 25.80 21.35
CA LEU A 106 16.00 26.53 20.95
C LEU A 106 15.63 27.74 20.07
N ASP A 107 14.81 27.50 19.04
CA ASP A 107 14.34 28.52 18.11
C ASP A 107 13.63 29.69 18.82
N GLY A 108 12.90 29.40 19.91
CA GLY A 108 12.25 30.44 20.71
C GLY A 108 13.25 31.33 21.45
N ALA A 109 14.31 30.73 22.00
CA ALA A 109 15.40 31.47 22.64
C ALA A 109 16.21 32.28 21.63
N GLU A 110 16.43 31.74 20.43
CA GLU A 110 17.13 32.42 19.34
C GLU A 110 16.34 33.62 18.83
N ALA A 111 15.05 33.43 18.50
CA ALA A 111 14.17 34.51 18.07
C ALA A 111 14.06 35.63 19.11
N ALA A 112 14.06 35.30 20.40
CA ALA A 112 14.05 36.28 21.48
C ALA A 112 15.34 37.10 21.54
N ALA A 113 16.52 36.49 21.33
CA ALA A 113 17.75 37.25 21.30
C ALA A 113 17.89 38.10 20.03
N GLU A 114 17.42 37.62 18.86
CA GLU A 114 17.36 38.43 17.63
C GLU A 114 16.48 39.67 17.80
N ALA A 115 15.31 39.53 18.44
CA ALA A 115 14.42 40.65 18.73
C ALA A 115 15.09 41.72 19.61
N GLU A 116 15.99 41.30 20.50
CA GLU A 116 16.78 42.17 21.39
C GLU A 116 18.12 42.62 20.76
N GLY A 117 18.31 42.36 19.45
CA GLY A 117 19.44 42.87 18.67
C GLY A 117 20.69 41.98 18.68
N ALA A 118 20.58 40.70 19.01
CA ALA A 118 21.67 39.75 18.85
C ALA A 118 22.04 39.58 17.36
N THR A 119 23.35 39.58 17.08
CA THR A 119 23.86 39.31 15.72
C THR A 119 24.04 37.81 15.55
N PRO A 120 23.59 37.18 14.43
CA PRO A 120 23.66 35.73 14.24
C PRO A 120 25.06 35.10 14.32
N SER A 121 26.12 35.91 14.12
CA SER A 121 27.53 35.49 14.21
C SER A 121 28.15 35.64 15.61
N GLY A 122 27.42 36.20 16.59
CA GLY A 122 27.95 36.65 17.89
C GLY A 122 27.56 35.80 19.11
N TRP A 123 26.69 34.81 18.95
CA TRP A 123 26.27 33.87 19.99
C TRP A 123 26.85 32.46 19.78
N THR A 124 27.11 31.76 20.87
CA THR A 124 27.58 30.36 20.83
C THR A 124 26.39 29.43 21.07
N SER A 125 25.93 28.75 20.03
CA SER A 125 24.99 27.63 20.16
C SER A 125 25.78 26.41 20.66
N LEU A 126 25.34 25.85 21.78
CA LEU A 126 26.01 24.78 22.50
C LEU A 126 26.08 23.48 21.66
N THR A 127 27.20 23.24 20.97
CA THR A 127 27.51 21.92 20.41
C THR A 127 27.89 20.99 21.57
N ALA A 128 27.20 19.86 21.72
CA ALA A 128 27.46 18.91 22.80
C ALA A 128 28.93 18.45 22.79
N GLY A 129 29.67 18.72 23.87
CA GLY A 129 31.06 18.29 24.05
C GLY A 129 32.15 19.36 23.87
N ALA A 130 31.80 20.58 23.45
CA ALA A 130 32.78 21.68 23.35
C ALA A 130 32.94 22.42 24.68
N ALA A 131 34.19 22.74 25.06
CA ALA A 131 34.47 23.64 26.16
C ALA A 131 34.01 25.06 25.79
N LEU A 132 33.08 25.61 26.57
CA LEU A 132 32.48 26.91 26.27
C LEU A 132 33.32 28.05 26.84
N PRO A 133 33.46 29.17 26.11
CA PRO A 133 33.99 30.39 26.69
C PRO A 133 33.10 30.84 27.87
N PRO A 134 33.68 31.51 28.88
CA PRO A 134 32.95 32.08 30.00
C PRO A 134 31.75 32.91 29.54
N ALA A 135 30.61 32.79 30.22
CA ALA A 135 29.36 33.45 29.81
C ALA A 135 29.46 34.99 29.78
N SER A 136 30.47 35.57 30.43
CA SER A 136 30.79 37.01 30.40
C SER A 136 31.45 37.48 29.10
N GLU A 137 32.04 36.57 28.32
CA GLU A 137 32.80 36.91 27.11
C GLU A 137 31.91 36.93 25.85
N VAL A 138 30.69 36.39 25.95
CA VAL A 138 29.74 36.31 24.84
C VAL A 138 28.54 37.20 25.13
N ALA A 139 28.20 38.09 24.20
CA ALA A 139 27.10 39.04 24.39
C ALA A 139 25.75 38.31 24.60
N TRP A 140 25.54 37.22 23.88
CA TRP A 140 24.34 36.38 23.95
C TRP A 140 24.72 34.90 23.96
N ARG A 141 24.11 34.11 24.84
CA ARG A 141 24.38 32.67 24.94
C ARG A 141 23.09 31.91 25.24
N VAL A 142 22.80 30.89 24.44
CA VAL A 142 21.70 29.95 24.71
C VAL A 142 22.26 28.67 25.30
N GLN A 143 21.74 28.26 26.45
CA GLN A 143 22.16 27.06 27.15
C GLN A 143 20.97 26.11 27.40
N PRO A 144 20.97 24.89 26.82
CA PRO A 144 20.07 23.84 27.24
C PRO A 144 20.36 23.44 28.70
N LEU A 145 19.33 23.47 29.54
CA LEU A 145 19.33 22.97 30.91
C LEU A 145 18.35 21.80 30.99
N PRO A 146 18.79 20.61 31.42
CA PRO A 146 17.88 19.49 31.60
C PRO A 146 16.84 19.84 32.66
N LEU A 147 15.58 19.52 32.41
CA LEU A 147 14.55 19.53 33.43
C LEU A 147 14.70 18.24 34.23
N SER A 148 15.68 18.19 35.13
CA SER A 148 15.80 17.08 36.09
C SER A 148 14.49 16.96 36.86
N THR A 149 13.75 15.87 36.63
CA THR A 149 12.83 15.34 37.62
C THR A 149 13.70 14.71 38.71
N ALA A 150 13.67 15.30 39.92
CA ALA A 150 14.07 14.60 41.12
C ALA A 150 13.18 13.37 41.36
#